data_AF-A0AAW0IWD4-F1
#
_entry.id   AF-A0AAW0IWD4-F1
#
_cell.length_a   1.000
_cell.length_b   1.000
_cell.length_c   1.000
_cell.angle_alpha   90.00
_cell.angle_beta   90.00
_cell.angle_gamma   90.00
#
_symmetry.space_group_name_H-M   'P 1'
#
loop_
_entity.id
_entity.type
_entity.pdbx_description
1 polymer ?
#
loop_
_entity_poly.entity_id
_entity_poly.type
_entity_poly.pdbx_seq_one_letter_code
_entity_poly.pdbx_strand_id
1 'polypeptide(L)'
;MGELKKLVEEGKIKYIGLSEASVDTIRRAHAVHPITALQIEYSLWVRDIEDEIIPVCRELGIGIVAYSPLGRGFFAGKAVLESLPTESVLNKFPRFTGENLEKNKILYSKLANLAEKHACATPQLALAWLLHQGDDIIPIPGIIDSFNSFSSCN
;
A
#
# COMPACT_ATOMS: atom_id res chain seq x y z
N MET A 1 4.04 12.53 20.75
CA MET A 1 3.84 13.72 19.89
C MET A 1 4.62 14.95 20.32
N GLY A 2 4.50 15.44 21.56
CA GLY A 2 5.25 16.63 22.01
C GLY A 2 6.77 16.53 21.84
N GLU A 3 7.35 15.35 22.06
CA GLU A 3 8.80 15.15 21.86
C GLU A 3 9.22 15.21 20.39
N LEU A 4 8.43 14.62 19.48
CA LEU A 4 8.70 14.71 18.05
C LEU A 4 8.59 16.16 17.54
N LYS A 5 7.64 16.95 18.09
CA LYS A 5 7.54 18.39 17.81
C LYS A 5 8.83 19.13 18.19
N LYS A 6 9.41 18.86 19.36
CA LYS A 6 10.68 19.47 19.76
C LYS A 6 11.80 19.11 18.78
N LEU A 7 11.86 17.86 18.31
CA LEU A 7 12.87 17.45 17.32
C LEU A 7 12.70 18.19 15.98
N VAL A 8 11.48 18.58 15.60
CA VAL A 8 11.23 19.46 14.45
C VAL A 8 11.73 20.88 14.74
N GLU A 9 11.40 21.43 15.90
CA GLU A 9 11.82 22.79 16.32
C GLU A 9 13.34 22.92 16.46
N GLU A 10 14.01 21.86 16.91
CA GLU A 10 15.47 21.75 16.98
C GLU A 10 16.11 21.50 15.59
N GLY A 11 15.32 21.30 14.55
CA GLY A 11 15.79 21.04 13.18
C GLY A 11 16.38 19.65 12.96
N LYS A 12 16.19 18.72 13.89
CA LYS A 12 16.72 17.33 13.80
C LYS A 12 15.92 16.46 12.84
N ILE A 13 14.63 16.73 12.70
CA ILE A 13 13.75 16.12 11.71
C ILE A 13 12.95 17.20 11.00
N LYS A 14 12.57 16.97 9.73
CA LYS A 14 11.79 17.95 8.96
C LYS A 14 10.28 17.77 9.10
N TYR A 15 9.84 16.52 9.19
CA TYR A 15 8.43 16.14 9.09
C TYR A 15 8.11 14.99 10.05
N ILE A 16 6.84 14.86 10.41
CA ILE A 16 6.34 13.77 11.25
C ILE A 16 5.35 12.94 10.44
N GLY A 17 5.55 11.62 10.44
CA GLY A 17 4.59 10.66 9.91
C GLY A 17 4.01 9.75 11.00
N LEU A 18 2.86 9.16 10.70
CA LEU A 18 2.27 8.08 11.49
C LEU A 18 2.24 6.79 10.67
N SER A 19 2.06 5.65 11.34
CA SER A 19 1.87 4.36 10.70
C SER A 19 0.68 3.66 11.35
N GLU A 20 -0.21 3.08 10.55
CA GLU A 20 -1.35 2.25 11.01
C GLU A 20 -2.22 2.94 12.10
N ALA A 21 -2.39 4.26 11.99
CA ALA A 21 -3.11 5.06 12.96
C ALA A 21 -4.61 5.17 12.62
N SER A 22 -5.47 5.07 13.63
CA SER A 22 -6.91 5.34 13.50
C SER A 22 -7.20 6.83 13.27
N VAL A 23 -8.39 7.15 12.76
CA VAL A 23 -8.88 8.53 12.58
C VAL A 23 -8.68 9.39 13.83
N ASP A 24 -9.08 8.87 14.98
CA ASP A 24 -8.97 9.54 16.28
C ASP A 24 -7.51 9.81 16.67
N THR A 25 -6.62 8.85 16.40
CA THR A 25 -5.17 9.02 16.63
C THR A 25 -4.58 10.07 15.70
N ILE A 26 -4.96 10.05 14.42
CA ILE A 26 -4.52 11.02 13.41
C ILE A 26 -4.91 12.45 13.85
N ARG A 27 -6.19 12.67 14.18
CA ARG A 27 -6.69 14.00 14.57
C ARG A 27 -6.00 14.52 15.83
N ARG A 28 -5.87 13.70 16.87
CA ARG A 28 -5.16 14.12 18.09
C ARG A 28 -3.70 14.45 17.85
N ALA A 29 -3.01 13.65 17.03
CA ALA A 29 -1.61 13.89 16.75
C ALA A 29 -1.41 15.18 15.94
N HIS A 30 -2.24 15.37 14.91
CA HIS A 30 -2.23 16.55 14.04
C HIS A 30 -2.55 17.84 14.82
N ALA A 31 -3.40 17.78 15.84
CA ALA A 31 -3.68 18.92 16.73
C ALA A 31 -2.47 19.36 17.58
N VAL A 32 -1.48 18.47 17.82
CA VAL A 32 -0.25 18.81 18.55
C VAL A 32 0.82 19.37 17.60
N HIS A 33 0.99 18.74 16.44
CA HIS A 33 1.89 19.17 15.38
C HIS A 33 1.41 18.58 14.05
N PRO A 34 1.45 19.33 12.92
CA PRO A 34 1.01 18.83 11.62
C PRO A 34 1.66 17.49 11.26
N ILE A 35 0.82 16.49 10.98
CA ILE A 35 1.27 15.21 10.42
C ILE A 35 1.41 15.39 8.91
N THR A 36 2.53 14.96 8.35
CA THR A 36 2.83 15.09 6.92
C THR A 36 2.38 13.87 6.14
N ALA A 37 2.55 12.68 6.71
CA ALA A 37 2.23 11.43 6.03
C ALA A 37 1.66 10.37 6.97
N LEU A 38 0.74 9.55 6.45
CA LEU A 38 0.27 8.32 7.08
C LEU A 38 0.71 7.13 6.22
N GLN A 39 1.50 6.23 6.79
CA GLN A 39 1.83 4.96 6.18
C GLN A 39 0.82 3.88 6.59
N ILE A 40 0.13 3.27 5.63
CA ILE A 40 -0.93 2.29 5.89
C ILE A 40 -1.07 1.30 4.73
N GLU A 41 -1.61 0.10 4.97
CA GLU A 41 -1.84 -0.88 3.89
C GLU A 41 -2.93 -0.37 2.95
N TYR A 42 -2.62 -0.26 1.65
CA TYR A 42 -3.61 0.10 0.64
C TYR A 42 -3.28 -0.56 -0.70
N SER A 43 -4.26 -1.28 -1.26
CA SER A 43 -4.14 -1.99 -2.53
C SER A 43 -5.52 -2.35 -3.08
N LEU A 44 -5.58 -2.99 -4.25
CA LEU A 44 -6.81 -3.60 -4.78
C LEU A 44 -7.51 -4.54 -3.78
N TRP A 45 -6.79 -5.04 -2.77
CA TRP A 45 -7.28 -6.05 -1.83
C TRP A 45 -7.60 -5.54 -0.43
N VAL A 46 -7.02 -4.40 -0.05
CA VAL A 46 -7.19 -3.78 1.27
C VAL A 46 -7.62 -2.36 1.00
N ARG A 47 -8.89 -2.07 1.29
CA ARG A 47 -9.58 -0.82 0.92
C ARG A 47 -10.34 -0.22 2.11
N ASP A 48 -10.15 -0.77 3.31
CA ASP A 48 -10.84 -0.37 4.55
C ASP A 48 -10.60 1.11 4.92
N ILE A 49 -9.53 1.70 4.38
CA ILE A 49 -9.17 3.09 4.63
C ILE A 49 -9.99 4.10 3.81
N GLU A 50 -10.70 3.67 2.76
CA GLU A 50 -11.34 4.55 1.77
C GLU A 50 -12.49 5.38 2.35
N ASP A 51 -13.25 4.81 3.29
CA ASP A 51 -14.47 5.46 3.82
C ASP A 51 -14.16 6.51 4.91
N GLU A 52 -13.11 6.30 5.69
CA GLU A 52 -12.84 7.12 6.89
C GLU A 52 -11.44 7.74 6.89
N ILE A 53 -10.39 6.97 6.65
CA ILE A 53 -9.01 7.43 6.80
C ILE A 53 -8.61 8.35 5.64
N ILE A 54 -8.89 7.97 4.39
CA ILE A 54 -8.56 8.78 3.22
C ILE A 54 -9.22 10.17 3.30
N PRO A 55 -10.53 10.29 3.57
CA PRO A 55 -11.17 11.60 3.72
C PRO A 55 -10.53 12.47 4.80
N VAL A 56 -10.19 11.90 5.96
CA VAL A 56 -9.55 12.63 7.06
C VAL A 56 -8.14 13.08 6.71
N CYS A 57 -7.36 12.22 6.05
CA CYS A 57 -6.03 12.58 5.57
C CYS A 57 -6.12 13.74 4.57
N ARG A 58 -7.06 13.71 3.64
CA ARG A 58 -7.28 14.79 2.66
C ARG A 58 -7.73 16.10 3.31
N GLU A 59 -8.67 16.03 4.25
CA GLU A 59 -9.13 17.19 5.02
C GLU A 59 -7.96 17.90 5.72
N LEU A 60 -7.01 17.12 6.26
CA LEU A 60 -5.86 17.61 7.01
C LEU A 60 -4.61 17.86 6.15
N GLY A 61 -4.66 17.62 4.84
CA GLY A 61 -3.51 17.76 3.94
C GLY A 61 -2.38 16.75 4.19
N ILE A 62 -2.71 15.55 4.65
CA ILE A 62 -1.79 14.45 4.96
C ILE A 62 -1.67 13.53 3.74
N GLY A 63 -0.44 13.28 3.28
CA GLY A 63 -0.18 12.29 2.22
C GLY A 63 -0.29 10.84 2.73
N ILE A 64 -0.68 9.91 1.85
CA ILE A 64 -0.85 8.50 2.18
C ILE A 64 0.28 7.70 1.55
N VAL A 65 1.09 7.06 2.37
CA VAL A 65 2.17 6.17 1.94
C VAL A 65 1.66 4.73 1.97
N ALA A 66 1.25 4.23 0.81
CA ALA A 66 0.61 2.92 0.67
C ALA A 66 1.66 1.79 0.66
N TYR A 67 1.72 1.00 1.74
CA TYR A 67 2.55 -0.22 1.77
C TYR A 67 1.76 -1.45 1.30
N SER A 68 2.52 -2.49 0.91
CA SER A 68 1.98 -3.69 0.26
C SER A 68 1.07 -3.38 -0.95
N PRO A 69 1.43 -2.43 -1.84
CA PRO A 69 0.53 -1.99 -2.91
C PRO A 69 0.14 -3.10 -3.90
N LEU A 70 0.95 -4.16 -3.96
CA LEU A 70 0.72 -5.35 -4.78
C LEU A 70 0.13 -6.53 -3.99
N GLY A 71 -0.56 -6.26 -2.87
CA GLY A 71 -1.21 -7.30 -2.06
C GLY A 71 -0.21 -8.31 -1.52
N ARG A 72 0.92 -7.83 -0.96
CA ARG A 72 2.03 -8.66 -0.45
C ARG A 72 2.61 -9.62 -1.50
N GLY A 73 2.66 -9.17 -2.76
CA GLY A 73 3.19 -9.92 -3.89
C GLY A 73 2.13 -10.67 -4.69
N PHE A 74 0.87 -10.69 -4.24
CA PHE A 74 -0.21 -11.37 -4.94
C PHE A 74 -0.47 -10.81 -6.35
N PHE A 75 -0.34 -9.51 -6.55
CA PHE A 75 -0.49 -8.89 -7.87
C PHE A 75 0.85 -8.68 -8.61
N ALA A 76 1.96 -9.18 -8.07
CA ALA A 76 3.29 -8.96 -8.63
C ALA A 76 3.64 -9.90 -9.81
N GLY A 77 2.86 -10.97 -10.03
CA GLY A 77 3.07 -11.90 -11.13
C GLY A 77 2.44 -13.27 -10.89
N LYS A 78 2.55 -14.17 -11.88
CA LYS A 78 1.88 -15.48 -11.85
C LYS A 78 2.47 -16.46 -10.83
N ALA A 79 3.70 -16.22 -10.35
CA ALA A 79 4.39 -17.12 -9.41
C ALA A 79 3.59 -17.41 -8.13
N VAL A 80 2.80 -16.43 -7.65
CA VAL A 80 1.96 -16.61 -6.47
C VAL A 80 0.81 -17.62 -6.69
N LEU A 81 0.45 -17.90 -7.95
CA LEU A 81 -0.60 -18.83 -8.31
C LEU A 81 -0.13 -20.27 -8.36
N GLU A 82 1.17 -20.49 -8.60
CA GLU A 82 1.74 -21.81 -8.84
C GLU A 82 2.07 -22.51 -7.53
N SER A 83 2.87 -21.87 -6.67
CA SER A 83 3.09 -22.32 -5.30
C SER A 83 3.79 -21.25 -4.48
N LEU A 84 3.47 -21.17 -3.19
CA LEU A 84 4.26 -20.39 -2.24
C LEU A 84 5.39 -21.27 -1.70
N PRO A 85 6.60 -20.70 -1.50
CA PRO A 85 7.65 -21.39 -0.77
C PRO A 85 7.14 -21.86 0.60
N THR A 86 7.46 -23.08 1.02
CA THR A 86 7.00 -23.65 2.29
C THR A 86 7.32 -22.74 3.49
N GLU A 87 8.49 -22.10 3.48
CA GLU A 87 8.95 -21.20 4.55
C GLU A 87 8.42 -19.76 4.42
N SER A 88 7.58 -19.49 3.43
CA SER A 88 7.01 -18.16 3.22
C SER A 88 6.10 -17.76 4.37
N VAL A 89 6.32 -16.55 4.90
CA VAL A 89 5.41 -15.92 5.87
C VAL A 89 3.99 -15.76 5.32
N LEU A 90 3.83 -15.74 3.99
CA LEU A 90 2.52 -15.65 3.33
C LEU A 90 1.62 -16.82 3.69
N ASN A 91 2.17 -18.00 3.99
CA ASN A 91 1.40 -19.17 4.41
C ASN A 91 0.65 -18.98 5.75
N LYS A 92 0.99 -17.95 6.53
CA LYS A 92 0.29 -17.59 7.77
C LYS A 92 -0.95 -16.74 7.54
N PHE A 93 -1.10 -16.14 6.36
CA PHE A 93 -2.20 -15.26 6.04
C PHE A 93 -3.36 -16.07 5.45
N PRO A 94 -4.59 -16.01 6.01
CA PRO A 94 -5.73 -16.79 5.53
C PRO A 94 -6.02 -16.62 4.04
N ARG A 95 -5.67 -15.46 3.46
CA ARG A 95 -5.88 -15.14 2.04
C ARG A 95 -5.00 -15.97 1.08
N PHE A 96 -3.94 -16.59 1.59
CA PHE A 96 -2.97 -17.36 0.83
C PHE A 96 -3.09 -18.88 1.08
N THR A 97 -4.14 -19.34 1.75
CA THR A 97 -4.29 -20.75 2.13
C THR A 97 -5.64 -21.33 1.70
N GLY A 98 -5.65 -22.65 1.44
CA GLY A 98 -6.86 -23.43 1.19
C GLY A 98 -7.81 -22.83 0.15
N GLU A 99 -9.11 -22.85 0.45
CA GLU A 99 -10.17 -22.34 -0.43
C GLU A 99 -10.07 -20.83 -0.68
N ASN A 100 -9.50 -20.07 0.26
CA ASN A 100 -9.33 -18.63 0.07
C ASN A 100 -8.35 -18.36 -1.08
N LEU A 101 -7.20 -19.05 -1.12
CA LEU A 101 -6.26 -18.89 -2.21
C LEU A 101 -6.93 -19.17 -3.57
N GLU A 102 -7.71 -20.26 -3.67
CA GLU A 102 -8.43 -20.60 -4.90
C GLU A 102 -9.44 -19.51 -5.31
N LYS A 103 -10.20 -18.96 -4.36
CA LYS A 103 -11.09 -17.81 -4.62
C LYS A 103 -10.32 -16.58 -5.10
N ASN A 104 -9.16 -16.32 -4.50
CA ASN A 104 -8.33 -15.17 -4.83
C ASN A 104 -7.66 -15.31 -6.20
N LYS A 105 -7.32 -16.53 -6.64
CA LYS A 105 -6.82 -16.79 -8.01
C LYS A 105 -7.81 -16.33 -9.09
N ILE A 106 -9.11 -16.37 -8.81
CA ILE A 106 -10.14 -15.83 -9.71
C ILE A 106 -10.00 -14.31 -9.86
N LEU A 107 -9.75 -13.60 -8.76
CA LEU A 107 -9.50 -12.15 -8.77
C LEU A 107 -8.23 -11.83 -9.58
N TYR A 108 -7.15 -12.57 -9.35
CA TYR A 108 -5.92 -12.41 -10.14
C TYR A 108 -6.19 -12.62 -11.64
N SER A 109 -6.93 -13.67 -12.00
CA SER A 109 -7.22 -13.99 -13.41
C SER A 109 -7.99 -12.87 -14.11
N LYS A 110 -8.94 -12.24 -13.41
CA LYS A 110 -9.65 -11.06 -13.93
C LYS A 110 -8.72 -9.88 -14.16
N LEU A 111 -7.83 -9.60 -13.21
CA LEU A 111 -6.85 -8.52 -13.33
C LEU A 111 -5.85 -8.78 -14.47
N ALA A 112 -5.38 -10.03 -14.62
CA ALA A 112 -4.48 -10.44 -15.68
C ALA A 112 -5.12 -10.25 -17.07
N ASN A 113 -6.37 -10.68 -17.26
CA ASN A 113 -7.09 -10.47 -18.51
C ASN A 113 -7.25 -8.97 -18.85
N LEU A 114 -7.47 -8.13 -17.83
CA LEU A 114 -7.55 -6.68 -18.03
C LEU A 114 -6.18 -6.09 -18.39
N ALA A 115 -5.11 -6.55 -17.74
CA ALA A 115 -3.74 -6.11 -18.04
C ALA A 115 -3.34 -6.46 -19.48
N GLU A 116 -3.69 -7.67 -19.96
CA GLU A 116 -3.50 -8.08 -21.35
C GLU A 116 -4.22 -7.16 -22.34
N LYS A 117 -5.47 -6.79 -22.05
CA LYS A 117 -6.24 -5.84 -22.88
C LYS A 117 -5.56 -4.46 -22.98
N HIS A 118 -4.86 -4.04 -21.93
CA HIS A 118 -4.14 -2.77 -21.87
C HIS A 118 -2.64 -2.90 -22.21
N ALA A 119 -2.19 -4.07 -22.68
CA ALA A 119 -0.80 -4.34 -23.04
C ALA A 119 0.20 -4.00 -21.91
N CYS A 120 -0.19 -4.24 -20.66
CA CYS A 120 0.65 -4.01 -19.48
C CYS A 120 0.71 -5.25 -18.58
N ALA A 121 1.65 -5.25 -17.64
CA ALA A 121 1.78 -6.29 -16.63
C ALA A 121 0.79 -6.08 -15.48
N THR A 122 0.36 -7.17 -14.85
CA THR A 122 -0.48 -7.14 -13.64
C THR A 122 -0.01 -6.15 -12.56
N PRO A 123 1.29 -6.09 -12.18
CA PRO A 123 1.75 -5.10 -11.22
C PRO A 123 1.64 -3.66 -11.72
N GLN A 124 1.88 -3.39 -13.01
CA GLN A 124 1.70 -2.06 -13.58
C GLN A 124 0.24 -1.62 -13.49
N LEU A 125 -0.70 -2.51 -13.83
CA LEU A 125 -2.13 -2.21 -13.73
C LEU A 125 -2.57 -1.97 -12.28
N ALA A 126 -2.10 -2.78 -11.33
CA ALA A 126 -2.41 -2.60 -9.91
C ALA A 126 -1.88 -1.27 -9.36
N LEU A 127 -0.64 -0.91 -9.71
CA LEU A 127 -0.06 0.38 -9.31
C LEU A 127 -0.75 1.55 -9.99
N ALA A 128 -1.09 1.44 -11.28
CA ALA A 128 -1.84 2.47 -12.00
C ALA A 128 -3.22 2.71 -11.37
N TRP A 129 -3.92 1.65 -10.96
CA TRP A 129 -5.18 1.78 -10.22
C TRP A 129 -5.01 2.51 -8.89
N LEU A 130 -3.94 2.19 -8.15
CA LEU A 130 -3.65 2.78 -6.85
C LEU A 130 -3.27 4.27 -6.97
N LEU A 131 -2.44 4.61 -7.95
CA LEU A 131 -2.08 6.00 -8.27
C LEU A 131 -3.30 6.80 -8.77
N HIS A 132 -4.26 6.15 -9.42
CA HIS A 132 -5.51 6.80 -9.84
C HIS A 132 -6.42 7.19 -8.67
N GLN A 133 -6.18 6.67 -7.45
CA GLN A 133 -7.00 7.02 -6.29
C GLN A 133 -6.80 8.47 -5.83
N GLY A 134 -5.67 9.09 -6.16
CA GLY A 134 -5.40 10.51 -5.95
C GLY A 134 -3.90 10.84 -5.92
N ASP A 135 -3.56 12.10 -6.20
CA ASP A 135 -2.17 12.60 -6.15
C ASP A 135 -1.56 12.55 -4.74
N ASP A 136 -2.40 12.39 -3.72
CA ASP A 136 -2.04 12.22 -2.32
C ASP A 136 -1.64 10.78 -1.96
N ILE A 137 -1.68 9.83 -2.90
CA ILE A 137 -1.34 8.42 -2.70
C ILE A 137 0.06 8.10 -3.27
N ILE A 138 0.98 7.70 -2.40
CA ILE A 138 2.37 7.36 -2.73
C ILE A 138 2.61 5.88 -2.41
N PRO A 139 2.59 4.99 -3.42
CA PRO A 139 2.88 3.57 -3.20
C PRO A 139 4.37 3.33 -2.94
N ILE A 140 4.67 2.41 -2.03
CA ILE A 140 6.04 1.93 -1.76
C ILE A 140 6.16 0.43 -2.08
N PRO A 141 6.29 0.05 -3.37
CA PRO A 141 6.47 -1.35 -3.74
C PRO A 141 7.82 -1.88 -3.24
N GLY A 142 7.81 -3.07 -2.63
CA GLY A 142 9.03 -3.75 -2.22
C GLY A 142 9.77 -4.34 -3.41
N ILE A 143 11.10 -4.23 -3.43
CA ILE A 143 11.97 -4.75 -4.48
C ILE A 143 13.15 -5.48 -3.81
N ILE A 144 13.47 -6.69 -4.29
CA ILE A 144 14.61 -7.50 -3.79
C ILE A 144 15.73 -7.66 -4.83
N ASP A 145 15.55 -7.16 -6.06
CA ASP A 145 16.56 -7.17 -7.12
C ASP A 145 16.51 -5.89 -7.95
N SER A 146 17.69 -5.33 -8.23
CA SER A 146 17.93 -4.12 -9.01
C SER A 146 17.30 -4.13 -10.42
N PHE A 147 17.16 -5.30 -11.06
CA PHE A 147 16.54 -5.42 -12.38
C PHE A 147 15.03 -5.09 -12.38
N ASN A 148 14.32 -5.33 -11.29
CA ASN A 148 12.88 -5.08 -11.20
C ASN A 148 12.52 -3.58 -11.01
N SER A 149 13.51 -2.71 -10.82
CA SER A 149 13.31 -1.26 -10.67
C SER A 149 12.87 -0.57 -11.97
N PHE A 150 13.31 -1.06 -13.13
CA PHE A 150 12.99 -0.46 -14.43
C PHE A 150 11.59 -0.81 -14.94
N SER A 151 11.04 -1.95 -14.49
CA SER A 151 9.70 -2.41 -14.90
C SER A 151 8.56 -1.71 -14.15
N SER A 152 8.84 -1.11 -12.98
CA SER A 152 7.87 -0.33 -12.21
C SER A 152 7.79 1.15 -12.59
N CYS A 153 8.76 1.64 -13.37
CA CYS A 153 8.89 3.06 -13.74
C CYS A 153 8.51 3.36 -15.19
N ASN A 154 8.20 2.35 -16.01
CA ASN A 154 7.79 2.48 -17.41
C ASN A 154 6.42 1.87 -17.65
#